data_AF-A0A6M7TIP7-F1
#
_entry.id   AF-A0A6M7TIP7-F1
#
_cell.length_a   1.000
_cell.length_b   1.000
_cell.length_c   1.000
_cell.angle_alpha   90.00
_cell.angle_beta   90.00
_cell.angle_gamma   90.00
#
_symmetry.space_group_name_H-M   'P 1'
#
loop_
_entity.id
_entity.type
_entity.pdbx_description
1 polymer ?
#
loop_
_entity_poly.entity_id
_entity_poly.type
_entity_poly.pdbx_seq_one_letter_code
_entity_poly.pdbx_strand_id
1 'polypeptide(L)'
;MAKGKAQDLFRSKAPWVMALFMRDFQLQLDDAAAILGNIGHECAGFTAMQEIKPTVPSSRGGFGWAMFTGPRRRKFEAYCKRNGFNPASDQANFGYMWSELKGPERAAIGKLVAAKGLAAKVKAFELAYERAGAKHYPSRNQWAAVALDAWHEAGGSPTLPAWAFPAAEKPASAQEPVPAAPEPAPATKPAPLAPPEVVEKPVVADPGELHKPVTKTKTFWTWLLTILGAPLAAFGGLDFRVQLVIIGLIVAFGIYGIARRAQLAQAVRDLCSSIEG
;
A
#
# COMPACT_ATOMS: atom_id res chain seq x y z
N MET A 1 -25.54 -6.17 -25.74
CA MET A 1 -25.05 -4.77 -25.77
C MET A 1 -24.28 -4.32 -24.52
N ALA A 2 -24.48 -4.89 -23.32
CA ALA A 2 -23.74 -4.49 -22.11
C ALA A 2 -22.22 -4.82 -22.13
N LYS A 3 -21.81 -5.94 -22.76
CA LYS A 3 -20.38 -6.28 -22.92
C LYS A 3 -19.59 -5.24 -23.73
N GLY A 4 -20.21 -4.63 -24.75
CA GLY A 4 -19.57 -3.59 -25.56
C GLY A 4 -19.23 -2.36 -24.72
N LYS A 5 -20.23 -1.79 -24.02
CA LYS A 5 -20.03 -0.61 -23.17
C LYS A 5 -18.97 -0.80 -22.07
N ALA A 6 -18.93 -1.99 -21.46
CA ALA A 6 -17.92 -2.30 -20.45
C ALA A 6 -16.50 -2.39 -21.04
N GLN A 7 -16.39 -2.99 -22.22
CA GLN A 7 -15.11 -3.06 -22.93
C GLN A 7 -14.66 -1.67 -23.41
N ASP A 8 -15.57 -0.82 -23.89
CA ASP A 8 -15.26 0.55 -24.33
C ASP A 8 -14.72 1.40 -23.16
N LEU A 9 -15.41 1.37 -22.01
CA LEU A 9 -14.96 2.07 -20.80
C LEU A 9 -13.60 1.54 -20.34
N PHE A 10 -13.43 0.22 -20.31
CA PHE A 10 -12.16 -0.38 -19.94
C PHE A 10 -11.03 0.00 -20.90
N ARG A 11 -11.25 -0.06 -22.22
CA ARG A 11 -10.29 0.36 -23.25
C ARG A 11 -9.90 1.84 -23.09
N SER A 12 -10.84 2.70 -22.74
CA SER A 12 -10.56 4.13 -22.50
C SER A 12 -9.68 4.38 -21.27
N LYS A 13 -9.69 3.46 -20.29
CA LYS A 13 -8.98 3.62 -19.00
C LYS A 13 -7.70 2.84 -18.91
N ALA A 14 -7.69 1.60 -19.40
CA ALA A 14 -6.60 0.66 -19.22
C ALA A 14 -5.23 1.21 -19.61
N PRO A 15 -5.05 1.90 -20.76
CA PRO A 15 -3.73 2.39 -21.16
C PRO A 15 -3.10 3.33 -20.13
N TRP A 16 -3.81 4.38 -19.70
CA TRP A 16 -3.24 5.32 -18.74
C TRP A 16 -3.12 4.72 -17.34
N VAL A 17 -4.02 3.83 -16.91
CA VAL A 17 -3.85 3.12 -15.62
C VAL A 17 -2.61 2.24 -15.65
N MET A 18 -2.38 1.52 -16.76
CA MET A 18 -1.17 0.71 -16.96
C MET A 18 0.09 1.58 -16.93
N ALA A 19 0.07 2.74 -17.60
CA ALA A 19 1.19 3.68 -17.57
C ALA A 19 1.54 4.11 -16.13
N LEU A 20 0.54 4.35 -15.28
CA LEU A 20 0.78 4.68 -13.86
C LEU A 20 1.39 3.51 -13.09
N PHE A 21 0.93 2.28 -13.30
CA PHE A 21 1.55 1.11 -12.67
C PHE A 21 2.98 0.89 -13.15
N MET A 22 3.24 1.01 -14.45
CA MET A 22 4.59 0.92 -15.02
C MET A 22 5.51 1.99 -14.43
N ARG A 23 5.06 3.25 -14.38
CA ARG A 23 5.82 4.37 -13.82
C ARG A 23 6.10 4.17 -12.32
N ASP A 24 5.06 3.90 -11.54
CA ASP A 24 5.15 3.96 -10.08
C ASP A 24 5.80 2.72 -9.46
N PHE A 25 5.76 1.58 -10.17
CA PHE A 25 6.28 0.29 -9.69
C PHE A 25 7.39 -0.28 -10.57
N GLN A 26 7.84 0.45 -11.60
CA GLN A 26 8.85 0.00 -12.56
C GLN A 26 8.49 -1.32 -13.25
N LEU A 27 7.19 -1.49 -13.53
CA LEU A 27 6.63 -2.70 -14.10
C LEU A 27 6.78 -2.72 -15.62
N GLN A 28 6.90 -3.92 -16.19
CA GLN A 28 6.82 -4.12 -17.63
C GLN A 28 5.37 -4.10 -18.10
N LEU A 29 5.17 -4.01 -19.42
CA LEU A 29 3.84 -3.94 -20.02
C LEU A 29 2.93 -5.11 -19.61
N ASP A 30 3.45 -6.35 -19.68
CA ASP A 30 2.72 -7.55 -19.29
C ASP A 30 2.38 -7.60 -17.79
N ASP A 31 3.22 -7.02 -16.94
CA ASP A 31 2.95 -6.93 -15.50
C ASP A 31 1.76 -6.01 -15.25
N ALA A 32 1.76 -4.82 -15.86
CA ALA A 32 0.67 -3.87 -15.73
C ALA A 32 -0.64 -4.43 -16.32
N ALA A 33 -0.58 -5.07 -17.49
CA ALA A 33 -1.74 -5.72 -18.10
C ALA A 33 -2.31 -6.85 -17.22
N ALA A 34 -1.46 -7.62 -16.54
CA ALA A 34 -1.91 -8.66 -15.61
C ALA A 34 -2.63 -8.11 -14.37
N ILE A 35 -2.19 -6.94 -13.85
CA ILE A 35 -2.91 -6.23 -12.80
C ILE A 35 -4.27 -5.78 -13.32
N LEU A 36 -4.32 -5.13 -14.49
CA LEU A 36 -5.57 -4.65 -15.09
C LEU A 36 -6.52 -5.78 -15.47
N GLY A 37 -6.01 -6.97 -15.82
CA GLY A 37 -6.83 -8.15 -16.04
C GLY A 37 -7.60 -8.60 -14.80
N ASN A 38 -6.95 -8.53 -13.64
CA ASN A 38 -7.61 -8.77 -12.36
C ASN A 38 -8.64 -7.68 -12.05
N ILE A 39 -8.25 -6.41 -12.12
CA ILE A 39 -9.13 -5.27 -11.85
C ILE A 39 -10.36 -5.28 -12.78
N GLY A 40 -10.15 -5.51 -14.08
CA GLY A 40 -11.23 -5.56 -15.07
C GLY A 40 -12.26 -6.64 -14.75
N HIS A 41 -11.83 -7.76 -14.18
CA HIS A 41 -12.76 -8.77 -13.66
C HIS A 41 -13.49 -8.29 -12.40
N GLU A 42 -12.77 -7.76 -11.41
CA GLU A 42 -13.34 -7.31 -10.13
C GLU A 42 -14.41 -6.22 -10.30
N CYS A 43 -14.19 -5.25 -11.19
CA CYS A 43 -15.10 -4.12 -11.39
C CYS A 43 -15.88 -4.14 -12.71
N ALA A 44 -15.92 -5.29 -13.38
CA ALA A 44 -16.59 -5.48 -14.68
C ALA A 44 -16.22 -4.40 -15.71
N GLY A 45 -14.92 -4.18 -15.92
CA GLY A 45 -14.43 -3.14 -16.83
C GLY A 45 -14.75 -1.71 -16.37
N PHE A 46 -14.69 -1.47 -15.06
CA PHE A 46 -15.04 -0.20 -14.38
C PHE A 46 -16.54 0.18 -14.43
N THR A 47 -17.42 -0.72 -14.84
CA THR A 47 -18.87 -0.47 -14.87
C THR A 47 -19.59 -0.81 -13.57
N ALA A 48 -18.94 -1.57 -12.68
CA ALA A 48 -19.49 -1.97 -11.39
C ALA A 48 -18.48 -1.66 -10.27
N MET A 49 -18.75 -0.60 -9.51
CA MET A 49 -17.92 -0.19 -8.36
C MET A 49 -18.41 -0.77 -7.03
N GLN A 50 -19.60 -1.35 -6.99
CA GLN A 50 -20.24 -1.87 -5.78
C GLN A 50 -20.67 -3.30 -6.06
N GLU A 51 -20.33 -4.21 -5.14
CA GLU A 51 -20.76 -5.60 -5.21
C GLU A 51 -22.29 -5.68 -5.23
N ILE A 52 -22.84 -6.41 -6.21
CA ILE A 52 -24.29 -6.49 -6.47
C ILE A 52 -24.99 -7.39 -5.44
N LYS A 53 -24.37 -8.52 -5.08
CA LYS A 53 -24.94 -9.50 -4.15
C LYS A 53 -23.88 -9.97 -3.14
N PRO A 54 -23.70 -9.22 -2.03
CA PRO A 54 -22.79 -9.62 -0.98
C PRO A 54 -23.13 -11.00 -0.43
N THR A 55 -22.13 -11.85 -0.30
CA THR A 55 -22.29 -13.21 0.26
C THR A 55 -22.62 -13.22 1.74
N VAL A 56 -22.20 -12.18 2.47
CA VAL A 56 -22.51 -12.00 3.90
C VAL A 56 -23.80 -11.18 4.03
N PRO A 57 -24.87 -11.73 4.63
CA PRO A 57 -26.11 -11.00 4.84
C PRO A 57 -25.88 -9.68 5.59
N SER A 58 -26.54 -8.62 5.16
CA SER A 58 -26.41 -7.25 5.71
C SER A 58 -25.02 -6.61 5.56
N SER A 59 -24.08 -7.28 4.89
CA SER A 59 -22.81 -6.64 4.52
C SER A 59 -23.04 -5.62 3.42
N ARG A 60 -22.25 -4.55 3.46
CA ARG A 60 -22.18 -3.57 2.36
C ARG A 60 -21.48 -4.15 1.13
N GLY A 61 -20.81 -5.31 1.24
CA GLY A 61 -20.08 -5.96 0.17
C GLY A 61 -18.77 -5.27 -0.22
N GLY A 62 -18.18 -5.71 -1.32
CA GLY A 62 -17.02 -5.12 -1.98
C GLY A 62 -17.32 -3.76 -2.60
N PHE A 63 -16.32 -2.89 -2.61
CA PHE A 63 -16.41 -1.59 -3.27
C PHE A 63 -15.07 -1.17 -3.88
N GLY A 64 -15.10 -0.45 -5.00
CA GLY A 64 -13.92 0.04 -5.70
C GLY A 64 -13.35 -0.95 -6.72
N TRP A 65 -12.26 -0.56 -7.39
CA TRP A 65 -11.65 -1.30 -8.49
C TRP A 65 -11.29 -2.75 -8.16
N ALA A 66 -10.70 -2.98 -6.98
CA ALA A 66 -10.25 -4.29 -6.52
C ALA A 66 -11.25 -4.94 -5.54
N MET A 67 -12.53 -4.56 -5.63
CA MET A 67 -13.61 -5.01 -4.73
C MET A 67 -13.18 -5.07 -3.26
N PHE A 68 -12.76 -3.92 -2.71
CA PHE A 68 -12.33 -3.83 -1.33
C PHE A 68 -13.48 -4.27 -0.41
N THR A 69 -13.29 -5.37 0.31
CA THR A 69 -14.30 -5.99 1.20
C THR A 69 -13.89 -5.88 2.67
N GLY A 70 -14.87 -5.93 3.57
CA GLY A 70 -14.63 -6.03 5.01
C GLY A 70 -13.66 -4.96 5.57
N PRO A 71 -12.59 -5.37 6.30
CA PRO A 71 -11.58 -4.43 6.82
C PRO A 71 -10.88 -3.59 5.73
N ARG A 72 -10.67 -4.16 4.53
CA ARG A 72 -10.02 -3.48 3.40
C ARG A 72 -10.90 -2.34 2.89
N ARG A 73 -12.21 -2.55 2.80
CA ARG A 73 -13.18 -1.48 2.48
C ARG A 73 -13.13 -0.33 3.47
N ARG A 74 -13.12 -0.63 4.78
CA ARG A 74 -13.07 0.42 5.82
C ARG A 74 -11.79 1.25 5.74
N LYS A 75 -10.66 0.62 5.44
CA LYS A 75 -9.38 1.31 5.21
C LYS A 75 -9.42 2.19 3.97
N PHE A 76 -10.02 1.71 2.87
CA PHE A 76 -10.23 2.50 1.66
C PHE A 76 -11.12 3.73 1.93
N GLU A 77 -12.28 3.55 2.57
CA GLU A 77 -13.19 4.65 2.89
C GLU A 77 -12.52 5.68 3.82
N ALA A 78 -11.74 5.22 4.80
CA ALA A 78 -10.97 6.10 5.66
C ALA A 78 -9.86 6.83 4.89
N TYR A 79 -9.21 6.18 3.93
CA TYR A 79 -8.24 6.82 3.04
C TYR A 79 -8.91 7.93 2.20
N CYS A 80 -10.06 7.64 1.58
CA CYS A 80 -10.80 8.64 0.82
C CYS A 80 -11.19 9.84 1.69
N LYS A 81 -11.73 9.57 2.89
CA LYS A 81 -12.11 10.63 3.84
C LYS A 81 -10.93 11.53 4.22
N ARG A 82 -9.76 10.94 4.53
CA ARG A 82 -8.57 11.73 4.92
C ARG A 82 -8.02 12.60 3.80
N ASN A 83 -8.19 12.18 2.54
CA ASN A 83 -7.66 12.90 1.38
C ASN A 83 -8.72 13.76 0.66
N GLY A 84 -9.96 13.81 1.17
CA GLY A 84 -11.06 14.52 0.51
C GLY A 84 -11.44 13.92 -0.84
N PHE A 85 -11.13 12.64 -1.10
CA PHE A 85 -11.43 12.01 -2.37
C PHE A 85 -12.85 11.44 -2.43
N ASN A 86 -13.48 11.55 -3.59
CA ASN A 86 -14.66 10.75 -3.90
C ASN A 86 -14.27 9.26 -4.02
N PRO A 87 -14.83 8.33 -3.22
CA PRO A 87 -14.49 6.91 -3.28
C PRO A 87 -14.72 6.25 -4.66
N ALA A 88 -15.59 6.81 -5.50
CA ALA A 88 -15.83 6.33 -6.85
C ALA A 88 -14.83 6.89 -7.90
N SER A 89 -13.97 7.84 -7.51
CA SER A 89 -13.01 8.45 -8.44
C SER A 89 -11.84 7.52 -8.75
N ASP A 90 -11.29 7.67 -9.95
CA ASP A 90 -10.10 6.93 -10.37
C ASP A 90 -8.89 7.24 -9.47
N GLN A 91 -8.72 8.51 -9.08
CA GLN A 91 -7.65 8.95 -8.19
C GLN A 91 -7.72 8.24 -6.84
N ALA A 92 -8.92 8.11 -6.25
CA ALA A 92 -9.10 7.40 -4.99
C ALA A 92 -8.71 5.93 -5.11
N ASN A 93 -9.24 5.25 -6.14
CA ASN A 93 -9.04 3.81 -6.30
C ASN A 93 -7.58 3.48 -6.62
N PHE A 94 -6.99 4.16 -7.61
CA PHE A 94 -5.57 4.00 -7.92
C PHE A 94 -4.70 4.37 -6.71
N GLY A 95 -4.93 5.52 -6.07
CA GLY A 95 -4.12 5.99 -4.95
C GLY A 95 -4.15 5.05 -3.74
N TYR A 96 -5.30 4.45 -3.43
CA TYR A 96 -5.38 3.47 -2.36
C TYR A 96 -4.69 2.16 -2.73
N MET A 97 -4.91 1.63 -3.96
CA MET A 97 -4.16 0.45 -4.44
C MET A 97 -2.66 0.69 -4.42
N TRP A 98 -2.22 1.88 -4.86
CA TRP A 98 -0.83 2.29 -4.81
C TRP A 98 -0.28 2.22 -3.38
N SER A 99 -1.04 2.73 -2.40
CA SER A 99 -0.63 2.69 -0.99
C SER A 99 -0.53 1.25 -0.45
N GLU A 100 -1.42 0.35 -0.87
CA GLU A 100 -1.34 -1.06 -0.49
C GLU A 100 -0.13 -1.73 -1.12
N LEU A 101 0.07 -1.55 -2.42
CA LEU A 101 1.14 -2.18 -3.21
C LEU A 101 2.54 -1.62 -2.89
N LYS A 102 2.65 -0.40 -2.34
CA LYS A 102 3.90 0.10 -1.76
C LYS A 102 4.13 -0.35 -0.32
N GLY A 103 3.06 -0.60 0.43
CA GLY A 103 3.11 -0.95 1.84
C GLY A 103 2.80 -2.43 2.11
N PRO A 104 1.64 -2.73 2.70
CA PRO A 104 1.32 -4.07 3.23
C PRO A 104 1.25 -5.17 2.17
N GLU A 105 0.90 -4.83 0.92
CA GLU A 105 0.71 -5.78 -0.18
C GLU A 105 1.88 -5.79 -1.19
N ARG A 106 3.01 -5.17 -0.85
CA ARG A 106 4.19 -5.09 -1.74
C ARG A 106 4.71 -6.43 -2.26
N ALA A 107 4.49 -7.50 -1.50
CA ALA A 107 4.88 -8.85 -1.92
C ALA A 107 4.13 -9.32 -3.19
N ALA A 108 2.95 -8.76 -3.47
CA ALA A 108 2.20 -9.07 -4.69
C ALA A 108 2.94 -8.64 -5.96
N ILE A 109 3.61 -7.48 -5.92
CA ILE A 109 4.44 -7.00 -7.03
C ILE A 109 5.61 -7.94 -7.29
N GLY A 110 6.32 -8.37 -6.23
CA GLY A 110 7.43 -9.31 -6.37
C GLY A 110 7.00 -10.65 -6.97
N LYS A 111 5.86 -11.20 -6.53
CA LYS A 111 5.29 -12.44 -7.07
C LYS A 111 4.84 -12.30 -8.53
N LEU A 112 4.23 -11.17 -8.88
CA LEU A 112 3.83 -10.84 -10.24
C LEU A 112 5.04 -10.81 -11.19
N VAL A 113 6.06 -10.03 -10.84
CA VAL A 113 7.26 -9.86 -11.68
C VAL A 113 8.00 -11.18 -11.88
N ALA A 114 8.08 -12.02 -10.85
CA ALA A 114 8.72 -13.33 -10.91
C ALA A 114 7.99 -14.35 -11.84
N ALA A 115 6.69 -14.15 -12.09
CA ALA A 115 5.92 -15.05 -12.94
C ALA A 115 6.23 -14.80 -14.43
N LYS A 116 6.25 -15.88 -15.22
CA LYS A 116 6.56 -15.84 -16.66
C LYS A 116 5.32 -15.96 -17.52
N GLY A 117 5.13 -15.00 -18.43
CA GLY A 117 3.99 -14.92 -19.34
C GLY A 117 2.72 -14.35 -18.69
N LEU A 118 1.89 -13.72 -19.52
CA LEU A 118 0.73 -12.95 -19.09
C LEU A 118 -0.22 -13.73 -18.17
N ALA A 119 -0.61 -14.95 -18.55
CA ALA A 119 -1.55 -15.75 -17.75
C ALA A 119 -0.99 -16.15 -16.37
N ALA A 120 0.31 -16.44 -16.29
CA ALA A 120 0.95 -16.75 -15.01
C ALA A 120 1.05 -15.50 -14.13
N LYS A 121 1.33 -14.34 -14.73
CA LYS A 121 1.33 -13.03 -14.07
C LYS A 121 -0.04 -12.67 -13.51
N VAL A 122 -1.11 -12.85 -14.30
CA VAL A 122 -2.51 -12.68 -13.86
C VAL A 122 -2.80 -13.54 -12.64
N LYS A 123 -2.43 -14.83 -12.71
CA LYS A 123 -2.62 -15.78 -11.61
C LYS A 123 -1.79 -15.42 -10.37
N ALA A 124 -0.54 -15.00 -10.54
CA ALA A 124 0.33 -14.62 -9.44
C ALA A 124 -0.21 -13.41 -8.68
N PHE A 125 -0.69 -12.39 -9.41
CA PHE A 125 -1.31 -11.23 -8.79
C PHE A 125 -2.64 -11.57 -8.11
N GLU A 126 -3.49 -12.39 -8.74
CA GLU A 126 -4.73 -12.88 -8.14
C GLU A 126 -4.46 -13.56 -6.80
N LEU A 127 -3.53 -14.53 -6.76
CA LEU A 127 -3.23 -15.29 -5.55
C LEU A 127 -2.56 -14.45 -4.46
N ALA A 128 -1.86 -13.37 -4.85
CA ALA A 128 -1.11 -12.54 -3.92
C ALA A 128 -1.91 -11.36 -3.38
N TYR A 129 -2.70 -10.69 -4.22
CA TYR A 129 -3.37 -9.42 -3.90
C TYR A 129 -4.88 -9.60 -3.69
N GLU A 130 -5.59 -10.12 -4.70
CA GLU A 130 -7.06 -10.21 -4.66
C GLU A 130 -7.54 -11.33 -3.76
N ARG A 131 -6.91 -12.51 -3.85
CA ARG A 131 -7.24 -13.72 -3.07
C ARG A 131 -8.73 -14.05 -3.14
N ALA A 132 -9.31 -13.98 -4.35
CA ALA A 132 -10.73 -14.20 -4.57
C ALA A 132 -11.12 -15.65 -4.24
N GLY A 133 -12.34 -15.87 -3.75
CA GLY A 133 -12.85 -17.23 -3.53
C GLY A 133 -12.98 -17.99 -4.85
N ALA A 134 -13.73 -17.42 -5.80
CA ALA A 134 -13.83 -17.92 -7.17
C ALA A 134 -12.82 -17.22 -8.08
N LYS A 135 -11.94 -17.99 -8.72
CA LYS A 135 -10.76 -17.44 -9.39
C LYS A 135 -11.01 -16.81 -10.76
N HIS A 136 -11.95 -17.33 -11.55
CA HIS A 136 -12.33 -16.79 -12.86
C HIS A 136 -11.16 -16.41 -13.81
N TYR A 137 -10.08 -17.19 -13.83
CA TYR A 137 -8.90 -16.91 -14.67
C TYR A 137 -9.21 -16.67 -16.16
N PRO A 138 -10.17 -17.37 -16.81
CA PRO A 138 -10.52 -17.05 -18.20
C PRO A 138 -10.97 -15.61 -18.41
N SER A 139 -11.81 -15.08 -17.50
CA SER A 139 -12.26 -13.68 -17.56
C SER A 139 -11.12 -12.71 -17.27
N ARG A 140 -10.28 -13.00 -16.27
CA ARG A 140 -9.14 -12.15 -15.92
C ARG A 140 -8.11 -12.07 -17.06
N ASN A 141 -7.82 -13.22 -17.70
CA ASN A 141 -6.94 -13.28 -18.86
C ASN A 141 -7.53 -12.55 -20.07
N GLN A 142 -8.85 -12.64 -20.28
CA GLN A 142 -9.52 -11.86 -21.33
C GLN A 142 -9.34 -10.35 -21.11
N TRP A 143 -9.56 -9.86 -19.88
CA TRP A 143 -9.35 -8.45 -19.57
C TRP A 143 -7.89 -8.03 -19.70
N ALA A 144 -6.94 -8.89 -19.33
CA ALA A 144 -5.51 -8.62 -19.53
C ALA A 144 -5.16 -8.48 -21.02
N ALA A 145 -5.72 -9.33 -21.88
CA ALA A 145 -5.54 -9.24 -23.33
C ALA A 145 -6.15 -7.96 -23.90
N VAL A 146 -7.36 -7.57 -23.46
CA VAL A 146 -7.98 -6.29 -23.85
C VAL A 146 -7.13 -5.10 -23.41
N ALA A 147 -6.48 -5.19 -22.25
CA ALA A 147 -5.62 -4.12 -21.74
C ALA A 147 -4.38 -3.93 -22.63
N LEU A 148 -3.73 -5.02 -23.05
CA LEU A 148 -2.62 -4.98 -24.01
C LEU A 148 -3.05 -4.42 -25.37
N ASP A 149 -4.18 -4.89 -25.88
CA ASP A 149 -4.72 -4.43 -27.16
C ASP A 149 -5.00 -2.91 -27.14
N ALA A 150 -5.67 -2.42 -26.08
CA ALA A 150 -5.91 -0.99 -25.88
C ALA A 150 -4.62 -0.17 -25.75
N TRP A 151 -3.59 -0.72 -25.12
CA TRP A 151 -2.28 -0.07 -25.03
C TRP A 151 -1.62 0.10 -26.41
N HIS A 152 -1.69 -0.93 -27.25
CA HIS A 152 -1.16 -0.89 -28.60
C HIS A 152 -1.95 0.07 -29.51
N GLU A 153 -3.28 0.08 -29.40
CA GLU A 153 -4.15 1.06 -30.09
C GLU A 153 -3.80 2.50 -29.69
N ALA A 154 -3.43 2.73 -28.43
CA ALA A 154 -3.01 4.04 -27.92
C ALA A 154 -1.55 4.42 -28.29
N GLY A 155 -0.84 3.59 -29.05
CA GLY A 155 0.55 3.85 -29.47
C GLY A 155 1.58 3.82 -28.33
N GLY A 156 1.25 3.21 -27.19
CA GLY A 156 2.14 3.08 -26.03
C GLY A 156 2.48 4.39 -25.30
N SER A 157 1.79 5.49 -25.59
CA SER A 157 1.97 6.79 -24.92
C SER A 157 0.61 7.41 -24.58
N PRO A 158 -0.14 6.82 -23.64
CA PRO A 158 -1.49 7.29 -23.31
C PRO A 158 -1.46 8.64 -22.60
N THR A 159 -2.48 9.46 -22.85
CA THR A 159 -2.68 10.70 -22.09
C THR A 159 -3.07 10.38 -20.65
N LEU A 160 -2.28 10.86 -19.69
CA LEU A 160 -2.55 10.67 -18.27
C LEU A 160 -3.59 11.68 -17.77
N PRO A 161 -4.41 11.32 -16.77
CA PRO A 161 -5.35 12.26 -16.17
C PRO A 161 -4.58 13.36 -15.41
N ALA A 162 -5.15 14.56 -15.34
CA ALA A 162 -4.50 15.73 -14.74
C ALA A 162 -3.99 15.51 -13.30
N TRP A 163 -4.73 14.74 -12.50
CA TRP A 163 -4.35 14.42 -11.12
C TRP A 163 -3.12 13.50 -10.99
N ALA A 164 -2.72 12.84 -12.08
CA ALA A 164 -1.58 11.91 -12.07
C ALA A 164 -0.23 12.61 -12.27
N PHE A 165 -0.24 13.89 -12.64
CA PHE A 165 0.95 14.72 -12.62
C PHE A 165 1.14 15.26 -11.20
N PRO A 166 2.39 15.36 -10.71
CA PRO A 166 2.66 16.17 -9.54
C PRO A 166 2.01 17.53 -9.74
N ALA A 167 1.28 18.03 -8.74
CA ALA A 167 0.83 19.41 -8.78
C ALA A 167 2.08 20.25 -9.07
N ALA A 168 2.07 21.02 -10.16
CA ALA A 168 3.11 22.01 -10.41
C ALA A 168 3.29 22.73 -9.08
N GLU A 169 4.51 22.69 -8.53
CA GLU A 169 4.84 23.41 -7.31
C GLU A 169 4.22 24.79 -7.48
N LYS A 170 3.31 25.15 -6.56
CA LYS A 170 2.85 26.54 -6.51
C LYS A 170 4.12 27.37 -6.55
N PRO A 171 4.29 28.34 -7.48
CA PRO A 171 5.40 29.25 -7.35
C PRO A 171 5.32 29.80 -5.93
N ALA A 172 6.41 29.68 -5.19
CA ALA A 172 6.54 30.26 -3.87
C ALA A 172 6.30 31.77 -4.02
N SER A 173 5.06 32.20 -3.83
CA SER A 173 4.66 33.59 -3.93
C SER A 173 4.02 33.97 -2.60
N ALA A 174 4.51 35.07 -2.06
CA ALA A 174 4.15 35.76 -0.83
C ALA A 174 4.76 35.20 0.47
N GLN A 175 6.10 35.20 0.57
CA GLN A 175 6.69 35.80 1.76
C GLN A 175 6.47 37.32 1.66
N GLU A 176 5.79 37.89 2.65
CA GLU A 176 5.70 39.33 2.85
C GLU A 176 7.10 39.97 2.83
N PRO A 177 7.26 41.19 2.28
CA PRO A 177 8.56 41.83 2.21
C PRO A 177 9.05 42.17 3.63
N VAL A 178 10.13 41.51 4.04
CA VAL A 178 10.92 41.91 5.21
C VAL A 178 11.46 43.32 4.94
N PRO A 179 11.31 44.29 5.87
CA PRO A 179 11.76 45.66 5.64
C PRO A 179 13.27 45.70 5.44
N ALA A 180 13.69 46.51 4.46
CA ALA A 180 15.06 46.67 4.02
C ALA A 180 15.99 47.10 5.17
N ALA A 181 17.04 46.31 5.40
CA ALA A 181 18.23 46.72 6.12
C ALA A 181 19.26 47.31 5.12
N PRO A 182 20.09 48.30 5.54
CA PRO A 182 20.78 49.22 4.64
C PRO A 182 21.99 48.61 3.91
N GLU A 183 22.36 49.27 2.80
CA GLU A 183 23.41 48.93 1.84
C GLU A 183 24.83 48.73 2.44
N PRO A 184 25.72 48.00 1.72
CA PRO A 184 26.94 47.42 2.26
C PRO A 184 28.18 48.31 2.13
N ALA A 185 29.10 48.19 3.10
CA ALA A 185 30.48 48.65 3.02
C ALA A 185 31.46 47.45 2.95
N PRO A 186 32.67 47.61 2.39
CA PRO A 186 33.28 46.61 1.52
C PRO A 186 34.20 45.57 2.18
N ALA A 187 34.22 44.41 1.50
CA ALA A 187 35.07 43.24 1.53
C ALA A 187 36.36 43.22 2.39
N THR A 188 36.47 42.17 3.21
CA THR A 188 37.74 41.52 3.59
C THR A 188 37.69 40.01 3.33
N LYS A 189 38.84 39.48 2.91
CA LYS A 189 39.14 38.16 2.30
C LYS A 189 38.76 36.90 3.11
N PRO A 190 38.71 35.71 2.45
CA PRO A 190 38.09 34.49 2.99
C PRO A 190 39.07 33.47 3.62
N ALA A 191 38.59 32.72 4.63
CA ALA A 191 39.05 31.38 5.05
C ALA A 191 38.08 30.79 6.10
N PRO A 192 38.08 29.49 6.41
CA PRO A 192 38.13 28.29 5.56
C PRO A 192 36.93 27.33 5.81
N LEU A 193 36.73 26.39 4.87
CA LEU A 193 35.62 25.42 4.79
C LEU A 193 35.38 24.59 6.08
N ALA A 194 34.13 24.59 6.57
CA ALA A 194 33.65 23.64 7.58
C ALA A 194 33.21 22.31 6.92
N PRO A 195 33.41 21.15 7.58
CA PRO A 195 33.14 19.82 7.02
C PRO A 195 31.65 19.53 6.80
N PRO A 196 31.30 18.57 5.91
CA PRO A 196 29.95 18.41 5.38
C PRO A 196 28.93 17.97 6.44
N GLU A 197 27.83 18.71 6.50
CA GLU A 197 26.67 18.47 7.33
C GLU A 197 25.99 17.15 6.92
N VAL A 198 25.93 16.20 7.87
CA VAL A 198 25.25 14.91 7.69
C VAL A 198 23.75 15.17 7.71
N VAL A 199 23.11 15.01 6.55
CA VAL A 199 21.65 15.01 6.45
C VAL A 199 21.10 13.79 7.18
N GLU A 200 20.65 13.97 8.42
CA GLU A 200 19.88 12.96 9.13
C GLU A 200 18.53 12.77 8.43
N LYS A 201 18.29 11.55 7.93
CA LYS A 201 16.99 11.12 7.45
C LYS A 201 15.97 11.21 8.60
N PRO A 202 14.75 11.71 8.36
CA PRO A 202 13.74 11.78 9.41
C PRO A 202 13.42 10.37 9.90
N VAL A 203 13.66 10.17 11.19
CA VAL A 203 13.32 8.99 11.97
C VAL A 203 11.83 8.71 11.82
N VAL A 204 11.55 7.44 11.51
CA VAL A 204 10.22 6.84 11.45
C VAL A 204 9.39 7.27 12.67
N ALA A 205 8.19 7.78 12.39
CA ALA A 205 7.22 8.23 13.38
C ALA A 205 7.13 7.30 14.60
N ASP A 206 7.23 7.93 15.77
CA ASP A 206 7.04 7.35 17.10
C ASP A 206 5.81 6.43 17.12
N PRO A 207 5.98 5.11 17.35
CA PRO A 207 4.88 4.22 17.63
C PRO A 207 4.35 4.58 19.02
N GLY A 208 3.43 5.53 19.04
CA GLY A 208 2.75 6.01 20.24
C GLY A 208 2.40 4.86 21.17
N GLU A 209 2.69 5.07 22.45
CA GLU A 209 2.62 4.14 23.60
C GLU A 209 3.96 3.57 24.13
N LEU A 210 5.09 4.26 23.94
CA LEU A 210 6.35 3.90 24.62
C LEU A 210 6.46 4.39 26.08
N HIS A 211 5.66 5.40 26.47
CA HIS A 211 5.71 6.01 27.81
C HIS A 211 4.84 5.30 28.87
N LYS A 212 4.08 4.26 28.50
CA LYS A 212 3.18 3.55 29.43
C LYS A 212 3.86 2.29 29.97
N PRO A 213 3.68 1.93 31.26
CA PRO A 213 4.16 0.66 31.80
C PRO A 213 3.59 -0.52 30.98
N VAL A 214 4.42 -1.53 30.72
CA VAL A 214 4.15 -2.64 29.79
C VAL A 214 2.83 -3.35 30.08
N THR A 215 2.44 -3.44 31.34
CA THR A 215 1.19 -4.06 31.81
C THR A 215 -0.09 -3.29 31.43
N LYS A 216 0.02 -2.04 31.00
CA LYS A 216 -1.10 -1.17 30.59
C LYS A 216 -1.17 -0.92 29.07
N THR A 217 -0.30 -1.53 28.27
CA THR A 217 -0.33 -1.37 26.80
C THR A 217 -1.32 -2.36 26.17
N LYS A 218 -2.16 -1.91 25.21
CA LYS A 218 -3.07 -2.80 24.46
C LYS A 218 -2.31 -3.90 23.72
N THR A 219 -1.13 -3.57 23.20
CA THR A 219 -0.21 -4.49 22.53
C THR A 219 0.18 -5.66 23.43
N PHE A 220 0.42 -5.43 24.74
CA PHE A 220 0.75 -6.49 25.69
C PHE A 220 -0.40 -7.50 25.85
N TRP A 221 -1.62 -7.02 26.01
CA TRP A 221 -2.81 -7.89 26.14
C TRP A 221 -3.13 -8.64 24.85
N THR A 222 -2.91 -8.02 23.67
CA THR A 222 -3.04 -8.72 22.39
C THR A 222 -2.04 -9.87 22.27
N TRP A 223 -0.78 -9.65 22.62
CA TRP A 223 0.23 -10.72 22.60
C TRP A 223 -0.05 -11.81 23.64
N LEU A 224 -0.46 -11.44 24.86
CA LEU A 224 -0.79 -12.40 25.92
C LEU A 224 -1.98 -13.30 25.54
N LEU A 225 -3.06 -12.73 24.98
CA LEU A 225 -4.21 -13.49 24.48
C LEU A 225 -3.85 -14.36 23.27
N THR A 226 -2.94 -13.90 22.40
CA THR A 226 -2.46 -14.70 21.27
C THR A 226 -1.64 -15.91 21.74
N ILE A 227 -0.80 -15.73 22.77
CA ILE A 227 0.03 -16.81 23.34
C ILE A 227 -0.84 -17.84 24.09
N LEU A 228 -1.85 -17.38 24.85
CA LEU A 228 -2.72 -18.27 25.63
C LEU A 228 -3.85 -18.92 24.80
N GLY A 229 -4.35 -18.23 23.76
CA GLY A 229 -5.51 -18.69 22.97
C GLY A 229 -5.17 -19.57 21.77
N ALA A 230 -3.96 -19.48 21.23
CA ALA A 230 -3.55 -20.24 20.04
C ALA A 230 -3.42 -21.77 20.23
N PRO A 231 -3.07 -22.33 21.41
CA PRO A 231 -2.85 -23.78 21.50
C PRO A 231 -4.12 -24.63 21.48
N LEU A 232 -5.30 -24.08 21.79
CA LEU A 232 -6.52 -24.88 21.97
C LEU A 232 -7.47 -24.88 20.76
N ALA A 233 -7.38 -23.92 19.85
CA ALA A 233 -8.36 -23.78 18.76
C ALA A 233 -7.86 -24.21 17.37
N ALA A 234 -6.55 -24.35 17.14
CA ALA A 234 -5.99 -24.40 15.78
C ALA A 234 -5.28 -25.70 15.37
N PHE A 235 -5.09 -26.68 16.26
CA PHE A 235 -4.14 -27.78 16.01
C PHE A 235 -4.66 -29.20 16.32
N GLY A 236 -5.98 -29.42 16.33
CA GLY A 236 -6.60 -30.73 16.62
C GLY A 236 -6.31 -31.88 15.65
N GLY A 237 -5.33 -31.73 14.75
CA GLY A 237 -4.91 -32.76 13.79
C GLY A 237 -3.39 -32.82 13.54
N LEU A 238 -2.58 -32.11 14.31
CA LEU A 238 -1.12 -32.18 14.20
C LEU A 238 -0.53 -33.17 15.21
N ASP A 239 0.58 -33.80 14.84
CA ASP A 239 1.38 -34.61 15.76
C ASP A 239 1.82 -33.77 16.98
N PHE A 240 1.72 -34.35 18.17
CA PHE A 240 1.98 -33.66 19.43
C PHE A 240 3.40 -33.09 19.52
N ARG A 241 4.38 -33.69 18.82
CA ARG A 241 5.78 -33.19 18.79
C ARG A 241 5.87 -31.92 17.94
N VAL A 242 5.15 -31.88 16.82
CA VAL A 242 5.06 -30.69 15.95
C VAL A 242 4.37 -29.55 16.71
N GLN A 243 3.32 -29.86 17.47
CA GLN A 243 2.65 -28.89 18.32
C GLN A 243 3.58 -28.31 19.39
N LEU A 244 4.40 -29.15 20.04
CA LEU A 244 5.39 -28.68 21.01
C LEU A 244 6.47 -27.77 20.39
N VAL A 245 6.93 -28.07 19.17
CA VAL A 245 7.88 -27.21 18.44
C VAL A 245 7.26 -25.86 18.12
N ILE A 246 6.02 -25.83 17.62
CA ILE A 246 5.30 -24.59 17.30
C ILE A 246 5.10 -23.74 18.56
N ILE A 247 4.67 -24.36 19.67
CA ILE A 247 4.51 -23.67 20.96
C ILE A 247 5.86 -23.10 21.42
N GLY A 248 6.94 -23.89 21.34
CA GLY A 248 8.29 -23.43 21.68
C GLY A 248 8.74 -22.20 20.88
N LEU A 249 8.46 -22.18 19.57
CA LEU A 249 8.76 -21.04 18.69
C LEU A 249 7.94 -19.80 19.05
N ILE A 250 6.64 -19.95 19.34
CA ILE A 250 5.77 -18.85 19.75
C ILE A 250 6.23 -18.26 21.08
N VAL A 251 6.57 -19.11 22.06
CA VAL A 251 7.08 -18.69 23.36
C VAL A 251 8.43 -17.97 23.22
N ALA A 252 9.37 -18.52 22.42
CA ALA A 252 10.65 -17.88 22.17
C ALA A 252 10.50 -16.51 21.50
N PHE A 253 9.59 -16.38 20.52
CA PHE A 253 9.28 -15.12 19.87
C PHE A 253 8.65 -14.10 20.83
N GLY A 254 7.76 -14.56 21.72
CA GLY A 254 7.16 -13.74 22.77
C GLY A 254 8.21 -13.20 23.76
N ILE A 255 9.10 -14.07 24.26
CA ILE A 255 10.21 -13.69 25.14
C ILE A 255 11.13 -12.68 24.45
N TYR A 256 11.51 -12.95 23.19
CA TYR A 256 12.33 -12.04 22.40
C TYR A 256 11.67 -10.67 22.24
N GLY A 257 10.37 -10.62 21.91
CA GLY A 257 9.63 -9.37 21.76
C GLY A 257 9.58 -8.54 23.05
N ILE A 258 9.37 -9.19 24.20
CA ILE A 258 9.36 -8.51 25.51
C ILE A 258 10.76 -7.98 25.86
N ALA A 259 11.79 -8.80 25.74
CA ALA A 259 13.18 -8.41 26.02
C ALA A 259 13.63 -7.26 25.10
N ARG A 260 13.30 -7.34 23.82
CA ARG A 260 13.64 -6.31 22.83
C ARG A 260 12.94 -4.98 23.12
N ARG A 261 11.67 -5.02 23.54
CA ARG A 261 10.94 -3.80 23.92
C ARG A 261 11.53 -3.17 25.18
N ALA A 262 11.96 -3.97 26.16
CA ALA A 262 12.63 -3.47 27.36
C ALA A 262 13.98 -2.81 27.03
N GLN A 263 14.78 -3.42 26.15
CA GLN A 263 16.04 -2.86 25.65
C GLN A 263 15.83 -1.52 24.93
N LEU A 264 14.83 -1.44 24.04
CA LEU A 264 14.50 -0.20 23.34
C LEU A 264 14.03 0.89 24.30
N ALA A 265 13.22 0.54 25.30
CA ALA A 265 12.76 1.50 26.31
C ALA A 265 13.92 2.02 27.18
N GLN A 266 14.92 1.19 27.48
CA GLN A 266 16.12 1.63 28.18
C GLN A 266 16.98 2.55 27.30
N ALA A 267 17.25 2.15 26.06
CA ALA A 267 18.03 2.95 25.12
C ALA A 267 17.42 4.35 24.89
N VAL A 268 16.09 4.45 24.83
CA VAL A 268 15.39 5.75 24.72
C VAL A 268 15.56 6.59 25.99
N ARG A 269 15.49 5.98 27.18
CA ARG A 269 15.73 6.71 28.44
C ARG A 269 17.17 7.22 28.54
N ASP A 270 18.13 6.39 28.18
CA ASP A 270 19.55 6.74 28.20
C ASP A 270 19.84 7.91 27.24
N LEU A 271 19.22 7.90 26.05
CA LEU A 271 19.31 9.00 25.08
C LEU A 271 18.72 10.29 25.63
N CYS A 272 17.51 10.24 26.21
CA CYS A 272 16.88 11.41 26.84
C CYS A 272 17.77 11.99 27.95
N SER A 273 18.34 11.15 28.82
CA SER A 273 19.24 11.64 29.88
C SER A 273 20.55 12.24 29.35
N SER A 274 21.05 11.79 28.19
CA SER A 274 22.27 12.34 27.58
C SER A 274 22.06 13.67 26.86
N ILE A 275 20.82 14.03 26.55
CA ILE A 275 20.46 15.28 25.89
C ILE A 275 20.12 16.37 26.93
N GLU A 276 19.68 15.97 28.13
CA GLU A 276 19.26 16.87 29.21
C GLU A 276 20.35 17.19 30.26
N GLY A 277 21.52 16.54 30.19
CA GLY A 277 22.67 16.76 31.08
C GLY A 277 23.84 17.42 30.36
#